data_AF-A0A926BMH6-F1
#
_entry.id   AF-A0A926BMH6-F1
#
_cell.length_a   1.000
_cell.length_b   1.000
_cell.length_c   1.000
_cell.angle_alpha   90.00
_cell.angle_beta   90.00
_cell.angle_gamma   90.00
#
_symmetry.space_group_name_H-M   'P 1'
#
loop_
_entity.id
_entity.type
_entity.pdbx_description
1 polymer ?
#
loop_
_entity_poly.entity_id
_entity_poly.type
_entity_poly.pdbx_seq_one_letter_code
_entity_poly.pdbx_strand_id
1 'polypeptide(L)' 'FKIAPLWNWTEAQVWEYIMANDVPYNPLHDAGYASVGCTHCTVAGAGRDGRWQGAAKTECGLHVSPTP' A
#
# COMPACT_ATOMS: atom_id res chain seq x y z
N PHE A 1 0.49 -18.72 -10.21
CA PHE A 1 1.85 -18.14 -10.15
C PHE A 1 1.73 -16.63 -10.03
N LYS A 2 2.45 -15.98 -9.11
CA LYS A 2 2.41 -14.52 -8.86
C LYS A 2 3.83 -13.97 -8.95
N ILE A 3 4.02 -12.89 -9.69
CA ILE A 3 5.30 -12.18 -9.81
C ILE A 3 5.19 -10.85 -9.08
N ALA A 4 6.20 -10.49 -8.29
CA ALA A 4 6.31 -9.20 -7.61
C ALA A 4 7.54 -8.45 -8.14
N PRO A 5 7.44 -7.68 -9.24
CA PRO A 5 8.60 -7.06 -9.91
C PRO A 5 9.30 -6.00 -9.04
N LEU A 6 8.60 -5.41 -8.08
CA LEU A 6 9.12 -4.43 -7.13
C LEU A 6 9.51 -5.06 -5.77
N TRP A 7 9.66 -6.39 -5.68
CA TRP A 7 9.88 -7.09 -4.41
C TRP A 7 11.10 -6.58 -3.61
N ASN A 8 12.17 -6.20 -4.31
CA ASN A 8 13.40 -5.71 -3.67
C ASN A 8 13.45 -4.18 -3.53
N TRP A 9 12.39 -3.46 -3.90
CA TRP A 9 12.36 -2.01 -3.78
C TRP A 9 11.95 -1.61 -2.36
N THR A 10 12.66 -0.62 -1.82
CA THR A 10 12.24 0.13 -0.64
C THR A 10 11.17 1.16 -1.02
N GLU A 11 10.43 1.66 -0.03
CA GLU A 11 9.45 2.74 -0.25
C GLU A 11 10.13 4.00 -0.81
N ALA A 12 11.34 4.32 -0.37
CA ALA A 12 12.11 5.46 -0.89
C ALA A 12 12.41 5.31 -2.39
N GLN A 13 12.77 4.12 -2.87
CA GLN A 13 13.01 3.87 -4.29
C GLN A 13 11.73 4.00 -5.13
N VAL A 14 10.57 3.61 -4.57
CA VAL A 14 9.26 3.81 -5.24
C VAL A 14 9.00 5.31 -5.42
N TRP A 15 9.16 6.11 -4.36
CA TRP A 15 8.95 7.56 -4.43
C TRP A 15 9.96 8.27 -5.31
N GLU A 16 11.24 7.89 -5.25
CA GLU A 16 12.28 8.42 -6.14
C GLU A 16 11.89 8.23 -7.61
N TYR A 17 11.41 7.03 -7.97
CA TYR A 17 10.96 6.76 -9.33
C TYR A 17 9.73 7.57 -9.73
N ILE A 18 8.72 7.67 -8.84
CA ILE A 18 7.51 8.48 -9.09
C ILE A 18 7.90 9.92 -9.40
N MET A 19 8.76 10.52 -8.58
CA MET A 19 9.18 11.92 -8.72
C MET A 19 10.08 12.14 -9.93
N ALA A 20 11.03 11.25 -10.19
CA ALA A 20 11.97 11.38 -11.31
C ALA A 20 11.30 11.24 -12.69
N ASN A 21 10.12 10.63 -12.75
CA ASN A 21 9.41 10.35 -14.00
C ASN A 21 8.03 11.04 -14.08
N ASP A 22 7.75 12.00 -13.19
CA ASP A 22 6.49 12.72 -13.12
C ASP A 22 5.25 11.79 -13.15
N VAL A 23 5.34 10.64 -12.46
CA VAL A 23 4.24 9.67 -12.43
C VAL A 23 3.11 10.26 -11.56
N PRO A 24 1.87 10.37 -12.08
CA PRO A 24 0.75 10.78 -11.25
C PRO A 24 0.53 9.77 -10.11
N TYR A 25 0.41 10.27 -8.89
CA TYR A 25 0.12 9.46 -7.70
C TYR A 25 -1.16 9.94 -7.01
N ASN A 26 -1.67 9.15 -6.06
CA ASN A 26 -2.90 9.48 -5.36
C ASN A 26 -2.68 10.65 -4.37
N PRO A 27 -3.45 11.77 -4.46
CA PRO A 27 -3.29 12.93 -3.56
C PRO A 27 -3.45 12.61 -2.08
N LEU A 28 -4.07 11.47 -1.73
CA LEU A 28 -4.17 11.04 -0.34
C LEU A 28 -2.79 10.75 0.30
N HIS A 29 -1.75 10.46 -0.49
CA HIS A 29 -0.39 10.35 0.03
C HIS A 29 0.07 11.68 0.66
N ASP A 30 -0.27 12.81 0.05
CA ASP A 30 0.01 14.14 0.61
C ASP A 30 -0.84 14.45 1.85
N ALA A 31 -2.00 13.81 1.96
CA ALA A 31 -2.89 13.89 3.13
C ALA A 31 -2.51 12.90 4.26
N GLY A 32 -1.34 12.25 4.18
CA GLY A 32 -0.82 11.36 5.23
C GLY A 32 -1.27 9.90 5.13
N TYR A 33 -1.82 9.46 4.00
CA TYR A 33 -2.18 8.07 3.76
C TYR A 33 -1.04 7.33 3.05
N ALA A 34 -0.14 6.69 3.81
CA ALA A 34 0.96 5.92 3.22
C ALA A 34 0.50 4.63 2.50
N SER A 35 -0.63 4.04 2.90
CA SER A 35 -1.23 2.89 2.21
C SER A 35 -2.73 3.09 2.01
N VAL A 36 -3.15 3.14 0.75
CA VAL A 36 -4.56 3.37 0.36
C VAL A 36 -5.26 2.05 0.05
N GLY A 37 -6.45 1.86 0.60
CA GLY A 37 -7.36 0.72 0.34
C GLY A 37 -8.78 1.19 0.02
N CYS A 38 -9.78 0.49 0.57
CA CYS A 38 -11.17 0.95 0.50
C CYS A 38 -11.44 2.08 1.51
N THR A 39 -12.47 2.87 1.24
CA THR A 39 -12.83 4.09 2.01
C THR A 39 -13.16 3.83 3.47
N HIS A 40 -13.74 2.67 3.79
CA HIS A 40 -14.17 2.29 5.13
C HIS A 40 -13.13 1.50 5.94
N CYS A 41 -11.99 1.14 5.35
CA CYS A 41 -10.94 0.35 6.02
C CYS A 41 -9.53 0.93 5.80
N THR A 42 -9.44 2.25 5.59
CA THR A 42 -8.18 2.97 5.44
C THR A 42 -8.24 4.28 6.23
N VAL A 43 -7.26 4.49 7.11
CA VAL A 43 -7.03 5.77 7.80
C VAL A 43 -5.61 6.27 7.52
N ALA A 44 -5.34 7.55 7.75
CA ALA A 44 -4.00 8.11 7.66
C ALA A 44 -3.05 7.40 8.65
N GLY A 45 -1.79 7.24 8.26
CA GLY A 45 -0.81 6.53 9.06
C GLY A 45 0.46 6.19 8.29
N ALA A 46 1.46 5.69 9.03
CA ALA A 46 2.75 5.28 8.48
C ALA A 46 2.70 3.86 7.90
N GLY A 47 3.38 3.65 6.77
CA GLY A 47 3.38 2.36 6.07
C GLY A 47 1.97 1.83 5.84
N ARG A 48 1.74 0.56 6.24
CA ARG A 48 0.42 -0.10 6.09
C ARG A 48 -0.44 -0.07 7.35
N ASP A 49 -0.01 0.55 8.44
CA ASP A 49 -0.72 0.47 9.72
C ASP A 49 -2.15 1.05 9.65
N GLY A 50 -2.37 2.04 8.78
CA GLY A 50 -3.70 2.61 8.51
C GLY A 50 -4.72 1.62 7.92
N ARG A 51 -4.31 0.40 7.55
CA ARG A 51 -5.18 -0.66 6.99
C ARG A 51 -5.81 -1.57 8.05
N TRP A 52 -5.33 -1.51 9.30
CA TRP A 52 -5.76 -2.41 10.39
C TRP A 52 -6.25 -1.65 11.63
N GLN A 53 -6.88 -0.49 11.43
CA GLN A 53 -7.39 0.31 12.54
C GLN A 53 -8.45 -0.48 13.33
N GLY A 54 -8.11 -0.88 14.56
CA GLY A 54 -8.97 -1.70 15.42
C GLY A 54 -9.06 -3.19 15.02
N ALA A 55 -8.19 -3.67 14.14
CA ALA A 55 -8.16 -5.05 13.66
C ALA A 55 -6.77 -5.68 13.78
N ALA A 56 -6.70 -7.00 13.68
CA ALA A 56 -5.44 -7.72 13.59
C ALA A 56 -4.74 -7.45 12.25
N LYS A 57 -3.39 -7.46 12.25
CA LYS A 57 -2.56 -7.28 11.04
C LYS A 57 -2.63 -8.52 10.14
N THR A 58 -3.68 -8.60 9.31
CA THR A 58 -3.91 -9.71 8.36
C THR A 58 -3.84 -9.25 6.91
N GLU A 59 -3.48 -10.15 6.00
CA GLU A 59 -3.51 -9.82 4.57
C GLU A 59 -4.93 -9.82 4.00
N CYS A 60 -5.13 -8.96 2.99
CA CYS A 60 -6.39 -8.91 2.25
C CYS A 60 -6.62 -10.21 1.47
N GLY A 61 -7.89 -10.55 1.24
CA GLY A 61 -8.30 -11.72 0.45
C GLY A 61 -7.70 -11.81 -0.96
N LEU A 62 -7.22 -10.69 -1.51
CA LEU A 62 -6.48 -10.64 -2.78
C LEU A 62 -5.09 -11.31 -2.74
N HIS A 63 -4.61 -11.66 -1.54
CA HIS A 63 -3.26 -12.18 -1.33
C HIS A 63 -3.24 -13.55 -0.63
N VAL A 64 -4.38 -13.99 -0.10
CA VAL A 64 -4.51 -15.34 0.44
C VAL A 64 -4.77 -16.32 -0.70
N SER A 65 -4.17 -17.50 -0.62
CA SER A 65 -4.59 -18.61 -1.50
C SER A 65 -6.06 -18.92 -1.22
N PRO A 66 -6.87 -19.26 -2.25
CA PRO A 66 -8.19 -19.80 -2.00
C PRO A 66 -8.05 -20.98 -1.03
N THR A 67 -8.84 -20.97 0.05
CA THR A 67 -9.03 -22.19 0.83
C THR A 67 -9.62 -23.24 -0.12
N PRO A 68 -9.12 -24.50 -0.12
CA PRO A 68 -9.71 -25.55 -0.93
C PRO A 68 -11.22 -25.67 -0.72
#